data_AF-T0KXW9-F1
#
_entry.id   AF-T0KXW9-F1
#
_cell.length_a   1.000
_cell.length_b   1.000
_cell.length_c   1.000
_cell.angle_alpha   90.00
_cell.angle_beta   90.00
_cell.angle_gamma   90.00
#
_symmetry.space_group_name_H-M   'P 1'
#
loop_
_entity.id
_entity.type
_entity.pdbx_description
1 polymer ?
#
loop_
_entity_poly.entity_id
_entity_poly.type
_entity_poly.pdbx_seq_one_letter_code
_entity_poly.pdbx_strand_id
1 'polypeptide(L)'
;MIVEILKSKDAYVYTSDLSFHIPHKHKHLTTEKINNIYIHFIKFINLPNNNLSKFTNFHFKCKHGKNLNYITSNKLPSENWDELIEFWSCHNNEFASIKNLTIKIRPKGILLSSFYLLINNEDLPSCCKSQENTVKIWFNELSCLDHKNISYDYLEEYFLNNNALIICYNNVYYEIKFFYTCQNLIIKNLIFNRCMKLGIKEKKENINYLKI
;
A
#
# COMPACT_ATOMS: atom_id res chain seq x y z
N MET A 1 10.42 7.54 20.95
CA MET A 1 11.34 8.25 20.04
C MET A 1 11.20 7.66 18.65
N ILE A 2 11.05 8.52 17.66
CA ILE A 2 10.92 8.16 16.26
C ILE A 2 12.13 8.74 15.54
N VAL A 3 12.84 7.91 14.80
CA VAL A 3 13.90 8.34 13.89
C VAL A 3 13.41 8.10 12.48
N GLU A 4 13.20 9.18 11.76
CA GLU A 4 12.77 9.18 10.37
C GLU A 4 14.00 9.17 9.48
N ILE A 5 14.20 8.10 8.73
CA ILE A 5 15.35 7.88 7.86
C ILE A 5 14.90 8.06 6.41
N LEU A 6 15.52 8.99 5.71
CA LEU A 6 15.25 9.30 4.32
C LEU A 6 15.91 8.28 3.39
N LYS A 7 15.49 8.26 2.12
CA LYS A 7 16.16 7.45 1.07
C LYS A 7 17.65 7.80 0.91
N SER A 8 18.04 9.04 1.21
CA SER A 8 19.45 9.48 1.20
C SER A 8 20.29 8.89 2.34
N LYS A 9 19.67 8.20 3.30
CA LYS A 9 20.24 7.74 4.58
C LYS A 9 20.53 8.85 5.59
N ASP A 10 20.15 10.08 5.29
CA ASP A 10 20.04 11.13 6.31
C ASP A 10 18.79 10.86 7.16
N ALA A 11 18.75 11.39 8.38
CA ALA A 11 17.64 11.16 9.28
C ALA A 11 17.29 12.35 10.15
N TYR A 12 16.00 12.44 10.50
CA TYR A 12 15.45 13.36 11.47
C TYR A 12 15.10 12.61 12.75
N VAL A 13 15.59 13.14 13.88
CA VAL A 13 15.24 12.61 15.21
C VAL A 13 14.38 13.62 15.94
N TYR A 14 13.20 13.17 16.35
CA TYR A 14 12.22 13.97 17.06
C TYR A 14 12.26 13.63 18.56
N THR A 15 12.59 14.61 19.40
CA THR A 15 12.71 14.45 20.86
C THR A 15 12.21 15.69 21.60
N SER A 16 11.67 15.49 22.81
CA SER A 16 11.35 16.59 23.73
C SER A 16 12.54 16.99 24.62
N ASP A 17 13.62 16.21 24.59
CA ASP A 17 14.80 16.39 25.43
C ASP A 17 16.04 16.72 24.57
N LEU A 18 16.65 17.87 24.84
CA LEU A 18 17.84 18.38 24.14
C LEU A 18 19.09 17.54 24.44
N SER A 19 19.16 16.91 25.61
CA SER A 19 20.31 16.13 26.07
C SER A 19 20.34 14.69 25.52
N PHE A 20 19.43 14.39 24.59
CA PHE A 20 19.21 13.05 24.10
C PHE A 20 20.39 12.51 23.26
N HIS A 21 20.77 11.25 23.50
CA HIS A 21 21.85 10.56 22.79
C HIS A 21 21.32 9.41 21.92
N ILE A 22 21.65 9.44 20.61
CA ILE A 22 21.33 8.35 19.68
C ILE A 22 22.38 7.23 19.82
N PRO A 23 22.01 5.97 20.07
CA PRO A 23 22.95 4.89 20.39
C PRO A 23 23.82 4.39 19.22
N HIS A 24 23.74 5.03 18.04
CA HIS A 24 24.48 4.63 16.83
C HIS A 24 25.48 5.70 16.41
N LYS A 25 26.54 5.29 15.68
CA LYS A 25 27.48 6.25 15.08
C LYS A 25 26.78 7.10 14.02
N HIS A 26 26.69 8.39 14.30
CA HIS A 26 26.09 9.38 13.43
C HIS A 26 26.90 10.68 13.47
N LYS A 27 26.79 11.47 12.41
CA LYS A 27 27.24 12.85 12.38
C LYS A 27 26.03 13.73 12.62
N HIS A 28 26.04 14.49 13.72
CA HIS A 28 25.06 15.54 13.95
C HIS A 28 25.33 16.70 12.98
N LEU A 29 24.27 17.23 12.36
CA LEU A 29 24.37 18.31 11.37
C LEU A 29 23.71 19.58 11.89
N THR A 30 22.43 19.51 12.27
CA THR A 30 21.68 20.67 12.77
C THR A 30 20.67 20.26 13.84
N THR A 31 20.25 21.23 14.66
CA THR A 31 19.13 21.10 15.59
C THR A 31 18.23 22.31 15.42
N GLU A 32 16.94 22.08 15.25
CA GLU A 32 15.91 23.12 15.35
C GLU A 32 14.94 22.80 16.48
N LYS A 33 14.25 23.83 16.99
CA LYS A 33 13.18 23.68 17.98
C LYS A 33 11.88 24.22 17.39
N ILE A 34 10.87 23.36 17.27
CA ILE A 34 9.53 23.71 16.79
C ILE A 34 8.52 23.21 17.82
N ASN A 35 7.68 24.10 18.35
CA ASN A 35 6.59 23.74 19.29
C ASN A 35 7.03 22.83 20.44
N ASN A 36 8.16 23.16 21.09
CA ASN A 36 8.78 22.37 22.17
C ASN A 36 9.31 20.97 21.78
N ILE A 37 9.41 20.68 20.48
CA ILE A 37 10.07 19.48 19.96
C ILE A 37 11.41 19.91 19.36
N TYR A 38 12.48 19.24 19.79
CA TYR A 38 13.78 19.33 19.15
C TYR A 38 13.82 18.35 17.97
N ILE A 39 14.21 18.86 16.81
CA ILE A 39 14.37 18.09 15.58
C ILE A 39 15.85 18.13 15.24
N HIS A 40 16.52 16.99 15.37
CA HIS A 40 17.93 16.86 15.05
C HIS A 40 18.07 16.25 13.66
N PHE A 41 18.76 16.95 12.76
CA PHE A 41 19.16 16.39 11.48
C PHE A 41 20.52 15.72 11.64
N ILE A 42 20.58 14.43 11.30
CA ILE A 42 21.75 13.59 11.47
C ILE A 42 22.03 12.81 10.19
N LYS A 43 23.29 12.40 10.04
CA LYS A 43 23.71 11.47 8.99
C LYS A 43 24.30 10.21 9.60
N PHE A 44 23.70 9.06 9.30
CA PHE A 44 24.22 7.79 9.77
C PHE A 44 25.49 7.40 9.02
N ILE A 45 26.51 6.95 9.76
CA ILE A 45 27.81 6.60 9.16
C ILE A 45 27.77 5.17 8.59
N ASN A 46 27.01 4.26 9.20
CA ASN A 46 26.83 2.87 8.76
C ASN A 46 25.43 2.38 9.11
N LEU A 47 24.44 2.73 8.29
CA LEU A 47 23.10 2.14 8.42
C LEU A 47 23.07 0.79 7.69
N PRO A 48 22.62 -0.31 8.31
CA PRO A 48 22.42 -1.57 7.59
C PRO A 48 21.50 -1.35 6.39
N ASN A 49 21.88 -1.88 5.23
CA ASN A 49 21.02 -1.89 4.04
C ASN A 49 19.85 -2.83 4.29
N ASN A 50 18.73 -2.30 4.78
CA ASN A 50 17.47 -3.03 4.77
C ASN A 50 16.77 -2.78 3.44
N ASN A 51 17.01 -3.68 2.50
CA ASN A 51 16.12 -3.86 1.36
C ASN A 51 14.80 -4.40 1.92
N LEU A 52 13.83 -3.53 2.17
CA LEU A 52 12.46 -4.00 2.36
C LEU A 52 12.01 -4.58 1.02
N SER A 53 11.94 -5.91 0.94
CA SER A 53 11.48 -6.61 -0.24
C SER A 53 10.06 -6.15 -0.55
N LYS A 54 9.85 -5.62 -1.75
CA LYS A 54 8.49 -5.52 -2.31
C LYS A 54 7.89 -6.93 -2.31
N PHE A 55 6.59 -7.03 -2.03
CA PHE A 55 5.87 -8.29 -2.01
C PHE A 55 5.74 -8.87 -3.41
N THR A 56 6.78 -9.55 -3.89
CA THR A 56 6.83 -10.01 -5.29
C THR A 56 6.71 -11.51 -5.47
N ASN A 57 6.64 -12.32 -4.41
CA ASN A 57 6.44 -13.77 -4.52
C ASN A 57 5.67 -14.32 -3.31
N PHE A 58 4.35 -14.25 -3.33
CA PHE A 58 3.55 -15.00 -2.35
C PHE A 58 3.29 -16.42 -2.85
N HIS A 59 3.34 -17.37 -1.92
CA HIS A 59 2.58 -18.60 -2.00
C HIS A 59 1.34 -18.39 -1.13
N PHE A 60 0.21 -18.05 -1.75
CA PHE A 60 -1.02 -17.78 -1.01
C PHE A 60 -1.48 -19.02 -0.23
N LYS A 61 -1.82 -18.83 1.04
CA LYS A 61 -2.37 -19.86 1.93
C LYS A 61 -3.78 -19.47 2.36
N CYS A 62 -4.71 -20.41 2.27
CA CYS A 62 -6.06 -20.22 2.79
C CYS A 62 -6.03 -20.04 4.32
N LYS A 63 -7.15 -19.60 4.91
CA LYS A 63 -7.29 -19.46 6.37
C LYS A 63 -6.92 -20.72 7.19
N HIS A 64 -6.99 -21.91 6.58
CA HIS A 64 -6.61 -23.19 7.20
C HIS A 64 -5.12 -23.54 7.02
N GLY A 65 -4.30 -22.64 6.47
CA GLY A 65 -2.87 -22.81 6.28
C GLY A 65 -2.46 -23.66 5.06
N LYS A 66 -3.41 -24.10 4.22
CA LYS A 66 -3.13 -24.86 3.00
C LYS A 66 -2.84 -23.93 1.82
N ASN A 67 -1.85 -24.28 0.99
CA ASN A 67 -1.50 -23.50 -0.20
C ASN A 67 -2.64 -23.52 -1.23
N LEU A 68 -2.86 -22.39 -1.90
CA LEU A 68 -3.67 -22.31 -3.11
C LEU A 68 -2.90 -22.93 -4.28
N ASN A 69 -3.58 -23.61 -5.20
CA ASN A 69 -2.96 -24.30 -6.32
C ASN A 69 -3.01 -23.43 -7.59
N TYR A 70 -2.00 -22.60 -7.83
CA TYR A 70 -1.90 -21.77 -9.02
C TYR A 70 -0.47 -21.73 -9.57
N ILE A 71 -0.37 -21.43 -10.86
CA ILE A 71 0.89 -21.29 -11.61
C ILE A 71 1.08 -19.83 -12.06
N THR A 72 -0.02 -19.15 -12.40
CA THR A 72 0.04 -17.80 -12.96
C THR A 72 -0.75 -16.81 -12.11
N SER A 73 -0.23 -15.59 -12.01
CA SER A 73 -0.90 -14.47 -11.33
C SER A 73 -0.91 -13.27 -12.25
N ASN A 74 -2.10 -12.73 -12.54
CA ASN A 74 -2.26 -11.53 -13.34
C ASN A 74 -2.97 -10.45 -12.52
N LYS A 75 -2.52 -9.19 -12.59
CA LYS A 75 -3.29 -8.09 -12.01
C LYS A 75 -4.60 -7.91 -12.80
N LEU A 76 -5.68 -7.63 -12.09
CA LEU A 76 -6.90 -7.12 -12.71
C LEU A 76 -6.61 -5.73 -13.32
N PRO A 77 -7.23 -5.39 -14.45
CA PRO A 77 -7.21 -4.02 -14.95
C PRO A 77 -7.68 -3.06 -13.86
N SER A 78 -7.12 -1.84 -13.83
CA SER A 78 -7.61 -0.77 -12.96
C SER A 78 -9.05 -0.39 -13.35
N GLU A 79 -9.75 0.27 -12.41
CA GLU A 79 -10.99 0.99 -12.72
C GLU A 79 -10.77 1.91 -13.94
N ASN A 80 -11.80 2.03 -14.80
CA ASN A 80 -11.83 2.84 -16.03
C ASN A 80 -11.00 2.32 -17.22
N TRP A 81 -10.57 1.05 -17.21
CA TRP A 81 -9.97 0.43 -18.40
C TRP A 81 -10.95 0.37 -19.59
N ASP A 82 -12.23 0.21 -19.29
CA ASP A 82 -13.35 0.35 -20.20
C ASP A 82 -13.47 1.76 -20.78
N GLU A 83 -13.31 2.81 -19.97
CA GLU A 83 -13.29 4.20 -20.46
C GLU A 83 -12.11 4.47 -21.41
N LEU A 84 -10.95 3.86 -21.16
CA LEU A 84 -9.79 3.95 -22.07
C LEU A 84 -10.05 3.27 -23.42
N ILE A 85 -10.77 2.15 -23.42
CA ILE A 85 -11.22 1.45 -24.63
C ILE A 85 -12.26 2.30 -25.39
N GLU A 86 -13.19 2.92 -24.66
CA GLU A 86 -14.19 3.83 -25.25
C GLU A 86 -13.52 5.09 -25.85
N PHE A 87 -12.49 5.65 -25.21
CA PHE A 87 -11.75 6.80 -25.73
C PHE A 87 -10.95 6.48 -27.00
N TRP A 88 -10.54 5.21 -27.18
CA TRP A 88 -9.76 4.75 -28.33
C TRP A 88 -10.63 4.16 -29.46
N SER A 89 -11.93 3.94 -29.21
CA SER A 89 -12.87 3.57 -30.26
C SER A 89 -13.42 4.81 -30.93
N CYS A 90 -13.01 5.04 -32.17
CA CYS A 90 -13.63 6.07 -33.01
C CYS A 90 -15.06 5.69 -33.47
N HIS A 91 -15.52 4.48 -33.15
CA HIS A 91 -16.80 3.92 -33.59
C HIS A 91 -17.56 3.22 -32.44
N ASN A 92 -18.78 3.67 -32.16
CA ASN A 92 -19.68 3.18 -31.09
C ASN A 92 -19.94 1.66 -31.07
N ASN A 93 -19.58 0.91 -32.12
CA ASN A 93 -19.88 -0.51 -32.27
C ASN A 93 -18.68 -1.46 -32.13
N GLU A 94 -17.43 -0.98 -32.15
CA GLU A 94 -16.25 -1.87 -32.14
C GLU A 94 -16.12 -2.68 -30.85
N PHE A 95 -16.68 -2.18 -29.75
CA PHE A 95 -16.55 -2.79 -28.42
C PHE A 95 -17.87 -3.10 -27.73
N ALA A 96 -18.99 -3.14 -28.47
CA ALA A 96 -20.28 -3.56 -27.92
C ALA A 96 -20.21 -4.97 -27.30
N SER A 97 -19.35 -5.85 -27.83
CA SER A 97 -19.06 -7.18 -27.29
C SER A 97 -18.19 -7.16 -26.02
N ILE A 98 -17.39 -6.11 -25.80
CA ILE A 98 -16.56 -5.92 -24.60
C ILE A 98 -17.40 -5.64 -23.37
N LYS A 99 -18.53 -4.92 -23.52
CA LYS A 99 -19.47 -4.63 -22.43
C LYS A 99 -20.06 -5.88 -21.77
N ASN A 100 -20.07 -7.00 -22.49
CA ASN A 100 -20.60 -8.29 -22.01
C ASN A 100 -19.50 -9.30 -21.63
N LEU A 101 -18.22 -8.88 -21.57
CA LEU A 101 -17.14 -9.78 -21.18
C LEU A 101 -17.26 -10.13 -19.69
N THR A 102 -17.44 -11.42 -19.42
CA THR A 102 -17.33 -11.97 -18.08
C THR A 102 -15.87 -12.27 -17.77
N ILE A 103 -15.44 -11.94 -16.55
CA ILE A 103 -14.10 -12.28 -16.08
C ILE A 103 -13.94 -13.81 -16.13
N LYS A 104 -12.97 -14.28 -16.93
CA LYS A 104 -12.62 -15.71 -17.03
C LYS A 104 -11.20 -15.94 -16.54
N ILE A 105 -11.08 -16.73 -15.49
CA ILE A 105 -9.79 -17.08 -14.89
C ILE A 105 -9.29 -18.34 -15.58
N ARG A 106 -8.04 -18.30 -16.08
CA ARG A 106 -7.41 -19.48 -16.68
C ARG A 106 -7.24 -20.59 -15.61
N PRO A 107 -7.27 -21.87 -15.99
CA PRO A 107 -6.94 -22.96 -15.07
C PRO A 107 -5.58 -22.73 -14.41
N LYS A 108 -5.48 -22.95 -13.10
CA LYS A 108 -4.29 -22.62 -12.28
C LYS A 108 -3.86 -21.17 -12.40
N GLY A 109 -4.78 -20.27 -12.67
CA GLY A 109 -4.58 -18.83 -12.70
C GLY A 109 -5.24 -18.15 -11.51
N ILE A 110 -4.65 -17.05 -11.06
CA ILE A 110 -5.31 -16.10 -10.16
C ILE A 110 -5.33 -14.71 -10.78
N LEU A 111 -6.40 -13.97 -10.52
CA LEU A 111 -6.51 -12.56 -10.84
C LEU A 111 -6.40 -11.76 -9.55
N LEU A 112 -5.48 -10.80 -9.51
CA LEU A 112 -5.13 -10.02 -8.33
C LEU A 112 -5.71 -8.61 -8.42
N SER A 113 -6.53 -8.23 -7.46
CA SER A 113 -6.86 -6.83 -7.15
C SER A 113 -5.92 -6.31 -6.05
N SER A 114 -6.09 -5.06 -5.64
CA SER A 114 -5.36 -4.45 -4.52
C SER A 114 -5.66 -5.12 -3.17
N PHE A 115 -6.88 -5.64 -2.98
CA PHE A 115 -7.34 -6.17 -1.68
C PHE A 115 -7.88 -7.60 -1.71
N TYR A 116 -8.03 -8.18 -2.89
CA TYR A 116 -8.57 -9.51 -3.06
C TYR A 116 -7.96 -10.21 -4.26
N LEU A 117 -8.13 -11.52 -4.32
CA LEU A 117 -7.90 -12.31 -5.53
C LEU A 117 -9.18 -12.99 -5.98
N LEU A 118 -9.23 -13.31 -7.26
CA LEU A 118 -10.18 -14.24 -7.83
C LEU A 118 -9.43 -15.51 -8.24
N ILE A 119 -10.01 -16.67 -7.98
CA ILE A 119 -9.46 -17.98 -8.33
C ILE A 119 -10.59 -18.94 -8.71
N ASN A 120 -10.29 -19.91 -9.60
CA ASN A 120 -11.24 -20.98 -9.89
C ASN A 120 -11.40 -21.89 -8.68
N ASN A 121 -12.63 -22.35 -8.44
CA ASN A 121 -12.94 -23.23 -7.32
C ASN A 121 -12.21 -24.58 -7.38
N GLU A 122 -11.93 -25.06 -8.59
CA GLU A 122 -11.15 -26.30 -8.80
C GLU A 122 -9.69 -26.17 -8.32
N ASP A 123 -9.16 -24.95 -8.33
CA ASP A 123 -7.79 -24.61 -7.92
C ASP A 123 -7.68 -24.33 -6.41
N LEU A 124 -8.80 -24.38 -5.67
CA LEU A 124 -8.82 -24.26 -4.22
C LEU A 124 -8.51 -25.59 -3.52
N PRO A 125 -7.84 -25.54 -2.36
CA PRO A 125 -7.71 -26.72 -1.51
C PRO A 125 -9.10 -27.21 -1.07
N SER A 126 -9.24 -28.53 -0.88
CA SER A 126 -10.51 -29.18 -0.54
C SER A 126 -11.29 -28.54 0.62
N CYS A 127 -10.58 -27.97 1.59
CA CYS A 127 -11.16 -27.30 2.76
C CYS A 127 -11.84 -25.95 2.46
N CYS A 128 -11.64 -25.40 1.26
CA CYS A 128 -12.13 -24.07 0.87
C CYS A 128 -12.96 -24.12 -0.41
N LYS A 129 -13.24 -25.33 -0.94
CA LYS A 129 -14.13 -25.47 -2.09
C LYS A 129 -15.52 -24.93 -1.76
N SER A 130 -16.10 -24.24 -2.72
CA SER A 130 -17.45 -23.69 -2.69
C SER A 130 -18.31 -24.29 -3.81
N GLN A 131 -19.57 -23.88 -3.90
CA GLN A 131 -20.45 -24.23 -5.02
C GLN A 131 -20.26 -23.28 -6.22
N GLU A 132 -19.57 -22.16 -6.04
CA GLU A 132 -19.31 -21.18 -7.10
C GLU A 132 -18.17 -21.66 -8.00
N ASN A 133 -18.21 -21.33 -9.28
CA ASN A 133 -17.12 -21.66 -10.22
C ASN A 133 -15.87 -20.82 -9.98
N THR A 134 -16.08 -19.55 -9.62
CA THR A 134 -15.03 -18.57 -9.34
C THR A 134 -15.25 -18.01 -7.95
N VAL A 135 -14.20 -18.01 -7.13
CA VAL A 135 -14.27 -17.58 -5.74
C VAL A 135 -13.45 -16.32 -5.57
N LYS A 136 -14.06 -15.31 -4.94
CA LYS A 136 -13.37 -14.10 -4.48
C LYS A 136 -12.86 -14.33 -3.06
N ILE A 137 -11.56 -14.15 -2.86
CA ILE A 137 -10.92 -14.28 -1.54
C ILE A 137 -10.27 -12.96 -1.19
N TRP A 138 -10.68 -12.37 -0.07
CA TRP A 138 -10.08 -11.14 0.43
C TRP A 138 -8.72 -11.44 1.07
N PHE A 139 -7.75 -10.55 0.90
CA PHE A 139 -6.40 -10.79 1.41
C PHE A 139 -6.32 -10.90 2.94
N ASN A 140 -7.25 -10.31 3.67
CA ASN A 140 -7.38 -10.48 5.13
C ASN A 140 -7.86 -11.88 5.54
N GLU A 141 -8.40 -12.68 4.61
CA GLU A 141 -8.81 -14.08 4.84
C GLU A 141 -7.66 -15.07 4.59
N LEU A 142 -6.53 -14.61 4.04
CA LEU A 142 -5.37 -15.45 3.75
C LEU A 142 -4.39 -15.44 4.92
N SER A 143 -3.91 -16.62 5.32
CA SER A 143 -3.12 -16.77 6.55
C SER A 143 -1.67 -16.27 6.42
N CYS A 144 -1.22 -15.95 5.20
CA CYS A 144 0.17 -15.60 4.89
C CYS A 144 0.38 -14.11 4.63
N LEU A 145 -0.66 -13.29 4.76
CA LEU A 145 -0.61 -11.88 4.38
C LEU A 145 -0.73 -10.96 5.60
N ASP A 146 0.14 -9.96 5.65
CA ASP A 146 0.02 -8.86 6.59
C ASP A 146 -0.83 -7.74 5.94
N HIS A 147 -2.05 -7.59 6.44
CA HIS A 147 -3.00 -6.58 5.97
C HIS A 147 -2.45 -5.14 6.07
N LYS A 148 -1.56 -4.85 7.03
CA LYS A 148 -0.95 -3.52 7.17
C LYS A 148 -0.06 -3.21 5.99
N ASN A 149 0.70 -4.21 5.54
CA ASN A 149 1.59 -4.07 4.40
C ASN A 149 0.82 -3.95 3.08
N ILE A 150 -0.27 -4.70 2.91
CA ILE A 150 -1.16 -4.56 1.75
C ILE A 150 -1.72 -3.14 1.67
N SER A 151 -2.24 -2.64 2.79
CA SER A 151 -2.81 -1.28 2.86
C SER A 151 -1.75 -0.22 2.56
N TYR A 152 -0.52 -0.42 3.07
CA TYR A 152 0.61 0.45 2.78
C TYR A 152 0.95 0.45 1.29
N ASP A 153 1.13 -0.72 0.67
CA ASP A 153 1.51 -0.81 -0.74
C ASP A 153 0.42 -0.24 -1.66
N TYR A 154 -0.85 -0.45 -1.34
CA TYR A 154 -1.97 0.19 -2.04
C TYR A 154 -1.88 1.72 -1.99
N LEU A 155 -1.71 2.29 -0.79
CA LEU A 155 -1.59 3.74 -0.64
C LEU A 155 -0.33 4.28 -1.33
N GLU A 156 0.75 3.50 -1.35
CA GLU A 156 2.01 3.88 -2.02
C GLU A 156 1.76 3.99 -3.52
N GLU A 157 1.13 2.98 -4.12
CA GLU A 157 0.76 2.96 -5.55
C GLU A 157 -0.25 4.06 -5.89
N TYR A 158 -1.22 4.33 -5.01
CA TYR A 158 -2.18 5.42 -5.17
C TYR A 158 -1.48 6.79 -5.25
N PHE A 159 -0.59 7.09 -4.30
CA PHE A 159 0.09 8.39 -4.23
C PHE A 159 1.19 8.58 -5.28
N LEU A 160 1.61 7.53 -6.00
CA LEU A 160 2.47 7.69 -7.18
C LEU A 160 1.74 8.42 -8.31
N ASN A 161 0.42 8.20 -8.42
CA ASN A 161 -0.40 8.74 -9.52
C ASN A 161 -1.29 9.89 -9.08
N ASN A 162 -1.51 10.06 -7.77
CA ASN A 162 -2.42 11.04 -7.21
C ASN A 162 -1.73 11.94 -6.19
N ASN A 163 -1.96 13.25 -6.29
CA ASN A 163 -1.36 14.22 -5.38
C ASN A 163 -1.99 14.21 -3.97
N ALA A 164 -3.26 13.81 -3.86
CA ALA A 164 -4.01 13.80 -2.61
C ALA A 164 -5.09 12.70 -2.62
N LEU A 165 -5.44 12.25 -1.42
CA LEU A 165 -6.60 11.39 -1.16
C LEU A 165 -7.62 12.21 -0.38
N ILE A 166 -8.88 12.22 -0.82
CA ILE A 166 -9.98 12.89 -0.13
C ILE A 166 -10.87 11.81 0.47
N ILE A 167 -11.09 11.87 1.79
CA ILE A 167 -11.99 10.95 2.50
C ILE A 167 -13.07 11.73 3.24
N CYS A 168 -14.29 11.20 3.28
CA CYS A 168 -15.35 11.70 4.15
C CYS A 168 -15.51 10.77 5.35
N TYR A 169 -15.40 11.32 6.56
CA TYR A 169 -15.59 10.58 7.80
C TYR A 169 -16.41 11.43 8.76
N ASN A 170 -17.53 10.89 9.27
CA ASN A 170 -18.49 11.61 10.12
C ASN A 170 -18.93 12.97 9.54
N ASN A 171 -19.21 13.02 8.23
CA ASN A 171 -19.57 14.22 7.47
C ASN A 171 -18.49 15.32 7.42
N VAL A 172 -17.24 14.98 7.73
CA VAL A 172 -16.09 15.88 7.62
C VAL A 172 -15.17 15.37 6.50
N TYR A 173 -14.80 16.27 5.60
CA TYR A 173 -13.87 15.95 4.50
C TYR A 173 -12.44 16.17 4.95
N TYR A 174 -11.60 15.17 4.76
CA TYR A 174 -10.16 15.24 5.01
C TYR A 174 -9.40 15.11 3.70
N GLU A 175 -8.51 16.07 3.44
CA GLU A 175 -7.51 15.98 2.40
C GLU A 175 -6.21 15.42 3.00
N ILE A 176 -5.79 14.27 2.51
CA ILE A 176 -4.55 13.60 2.87
C ILE A 176 -3.55 13.80 1.72
N LYS A 177 -2.50 14.58 1.97
CA LYS A 177 -1.41 14.83 1.02
C LYS A 177 -0.21 13.96 1.34
N PHE A 178 0.35 13.33 0.32
CA PHE A 178 1.59 12.59 0.43
C PHE A 178 2.79 13.52 0.19
N PHE A 179 3.79 13.43 1.06
CA PHE A 179 5.06 14.15 0.89
C PHE A 179 6.15 13.23 0.36
N TYR A 180 6.42 12.13 1.06
CA TYR A 180 7.46 11.15 0.68
C TYR A 180 7.34 9.85 1.49
N THR A 181 8.04 8.81 1.04
CA THR A 181 8.28 7.58 1.80
C THR A 181 9.61 7.63 2.55
N CYS A 182 9.62 7.08 3.75
CA CYS A 182 10.77 7.01 4.65
C CYS A 182 10.80 5.67 5.40
N GLN A 183 11.86 5.43 6.14
CA GLN A 183 11.94 4.34 7.12
C GLN A 183 11.88 4.92 8.52
N ASN A 184 11.05 4.37 9.38
CA ASN A 184 11.09 4.68 10.81
C ASN A 184 11.86 3.61 11.56
N LEU A 185 12.85 4.04 12.34
CA LEU A 185 13.57 3.18 13.28
C LEU A 185 12.98 3.36 14.68
N ILE A 186 12.40 2.28 15.22
CA ILE A 186 12.02 2.22 16.63
C ILE A 186 13.24 1.74 17.42
N ILE A 187 13.98 2.68 18.01
CA ILE A 187 15.29 2.42 18.63
C ILE A 187 15.26 1.31 19.70
N LYS A 188 14.15 1.18 20.46
CA LYS A 188 14.04 0.15 21.50
C LYS A 188 14.21 -1.28 20.96
N ASN A 189 13.76 -1.54 19.73
CA ASN A 189 13.72 -2.89 19.16
C ASN A 189 14.55 -3.04 17.88
N LEU A 190 15.21 -1.95 17.42
CA LEU A 190 15.95 -1.89 16.15
C LEU A 190 15.13 -2.35 14.93
N ILE A 191 13.80 -2.17 14.99
CA ILE A 191 12.90 -2.54 13.90
C ILE A 191 12.77 -1.34 12.95
N PHE A 192 13.01 -1.61 11.67
CA PHE A 192 12.82 -0.67 10.58
C PHE A 192 11.46 -0.92 9.92
N ASN A 193 10.60 0.08 9.92
CA ASN A 193 9.30 0.01 9.26
C ASN A 193 9.26 0.98 8.08
N ARG A 194 8.69 0.56 6.95
CA ARG A 194 8.31 1.48 5.87
C ARG A 194 7.21 2.41 6.36
N CYS A 195 7.35 3.69 6.06
CA CYS A 195 6.43 4.73 6.50
C CYS A 195 6.21 5.76 5.39
N MET A 196 5.04 6.40 5.43
CA MET A 196 4.71 7.55 4.59
C MET A 196 4.62 8.79 5.45
N LYS A 197 5.23 9.88 4.99
CA LYS A 197 4.98 11.20 5.56
C LYS A 197 3.73 11.77 4.88
N LEU A 198 2.67 11.90 5.66
CA LEU A 198 1.39 12.39 5.21
C LEU A 198 1.04 13.70 5.94
N GLY A 199 0.44 14.64 5.23
CA GLY A 199 -0.22 15.81 5.80
C GLY A 199 -1.72 15.62 5.73
N ILE A 200 -2.41 15.85 6.84
CA ILE A 200 -3.87 15.72 6.91
C ILE A 200 -4.45 17.09 7.22
N LYS A 201 -5.41 17.53 6.41
CA LYS A 201 -6.11 18.80 6.57
C LYS A 201 -7.61 18.59 6.43
N GLU A 202 -8.38 19.14 7.35
CA GLU A 202 -9.82 19.26 7.20
C GLU A 202 -10.17 20.27 6.10
N LYS A 203 -11.07 19.87 5.18
CA LYS A 203 -11.67 20.75 4.18
C LYS A 203 -13.08 21.13 4.61
N LYS A 204 -13.33 22.44 4.69
CA LYS A 204 -14.69 22.98 4.79
C LYS A 204 -15.35 22.88 3.42
N GLU A 205 -16.62 22.49 3.40
CA GLU A 205 -17.40 22.16 2.20
C GLU A 205 -17.21 23.16 1.05
N ASN A 206 -16.70 22.63 -0.07
CA ASN A 206 -17.11 22.94 -1.44
C ASN A 206 -16.34 21.98 -2.35
N ILE A 207 -16.76 20.71 -2.38
CA ILE A 207 -16.20 19.74 -3.32
C ILE A 207 -17.34 18.99 -3.99
N ASN A 208 -17.76 19.51 -5.15
CA ASN A 208 -18.23 18.65 -6.21
C ASN A 208 -17.03 17.77 -6.59
N TYR A 209 -17.08 16.46 -6.31
CA TYR A 209 -16.72 15.35 -7.21
C TYR A 209 -16.59 14.00 -6.50
N LEU A 210 -17.05 12.99 -7.25
CA LEU A 210 -16.90 11.53 -7.17
C LEU A 210 -17.25 10.85 -5.83
N LYS A 211 -18.49 10.34 -5.79
CA LYS A 211 -18.86 9.20 -4.92
C LYS A 211 -18.08 7.97 -5.41
N ILE A 212 -17.31 7.37 -4.51
CA ILE A 212 -16.85 5.97 -4.63
C ILE A 212 -18.03 5.07 -4.28
#